data_AF-A0A2H1WCX2-F1
#
_entry.id   AF-A0A2H1WCX2-F1
#
_cell.length_a   1.000
_cell.length_b   1.000
_cell.length_c   1.000
_cell.angle_alpha   90.00
_cell.angle_beta   90.00
_cell.angle_gamma   90.00
#
_symmetry.space_group_name_H-M   'P 1'
#
loop_
_entity.id
_entity.type
_entity.pdbx_description
1 polymer ?
#
loop_
_entity_poly.entity_id
_entity_poly.type
_entity_poly.pdbx_seq_one_letter_code
_entity_poly.pdbx_strand_id
1 'polypeptide(L)'
;MSNLWKKDEVREPPALILSGATPIAKEKTNELKKYLTLYDAPESREQVEHRWTVFNDLQELVRTWIREESMNQGMPEIEANSVGGNVFQFGSYNLG
;
A
#
# COMPACT_ATOMS: atom_id res chain seq x y z
N MET A 1 20.11 10.36 9.79
CA MET A 1 19.12 9.92 8.78
C MET A 1 18.24 11.13 8.49
N SER A 2 18.40 11.70 7.30
CA SER A 2 17.87 13.01 6.91
C SER A 2 16.37 12.94 6.64
N ASN A 3 15.61 13.85 7.25
CA ASN A 3 14.18 14.00 7.04
C ASN A 3 13.92 14.42 5.59
N LEU A 4 13.38 13.51 4.78
CA LEU A 4 13.12 13.69 3.34
C LEU A 4 11.87 14.53 3.03
N TRP A 5 11.50 15.44 3.93
CA TRP A 5 10.44 16.41 3.70
C TRP A 5 11.03 17.81 3.90
N LYS A 6 11.53 18.41 2.82
CA LYS A 6 11.79 19.86 2.83
C LYS A 6 10.44 20.55 3.01
N LYS A 7 10.22 21.11 4.20
CA LYS A 7 9.04 21.92 4.53
C LYS A 7 9.09 23.34 3.93
N ASP A 8 10.12 23.67 3.16
CA ASP A 8 10.46 25.07 2.87
C ASP A 8 9.90 25.62 1.55
N GLU A 9 8.91 24.97 0.93
CA GLU A 9 8.27 25.49 -0.30
C GLU A 9 6.74 25.31 -0.35
N VAL A 10 6.09 25.01 0.78
CA VAL A 10 4.63 24.97 0.82
C VAL A 10 4.13 26.33 1.28
N ARG A 11 3.65 27.14 0.33
CA ARG A 11 2.86 28.34 0.61
C ARG A 11 1.78 27.98 1.64
N GLU A 12 1.79 28.65 2.80
CA GLU A 12 0.76 28.49 3.84
C GLU A 12 -0.64 28.48 3.17
N PRO A 13 -1.43 27.42 3.35
CA PRO A 13 -2.72 27.33 2.69
C PRO A 13 -3.61 28.46 3.22
N PRO A 14 -4.33 29.21 2.35
CA PRO A 14 -5.20 30.28 2.80
C PRO A 14 -6.22 29.79 3.83
N ALA A 15 -6.64 30.65 4.77
CA ALA A 15 -7.51 30.28 5.89
C ALA A 15 -8.83 29.57 5.50
N LEU A 16 -9.33 29.81 4.28
CA LEU A 16 -10.49 29.12 3.68
C LEU A 16 -10.25 27.62 3.42
N ILE A 17 -8.99 27.19 3.28
CA ILE A 17 -8.58 25.78 3.11
C ILE A 17 -8.46 25.08 4.48
N LEU A 18 -8.22 25.83 5.55
CA LEU A 18 -8.06 25.30 6.91
C LEU A 18 -9.39 25.13 7.66
N SER A 19 -10.48 25.75 7.18
CA SER A 19 -11.82 25.44 7.70
C SER A 19 -12.22 24.04 7.21
N GLY A 20 -12.46 23.11 8.15
CA GLY A 20 -12.90 21.75 7.82
C GLY A 20 -14.17 21.71 6.95
N ALA A 21 -14.49 20.53 6.41
CA ALA A 21 -15.60 20.37 5.47
C ALA A 21 -16.94 20.90 6.02
N THR A 22 -17.60 21.75 5.24
CA THR A 22 -18.94 22.26 5.54
C THR A 22 -19.97 21.13 5.56
N PRO A 23 -21.13 21.30 6.22
CA PRO A 23 -22.18 20.27 6.22
C PRO A 23 -22.62 19.83 4.81
N ILE A 24 -22.75 20.78 3.88
CA ILE A 24 -23.10 20.52 2.48
C ILE A 24 -22.02 19.69 1.78
N ALA A 25 -20.73 20.01 1.99
CA ALA A 25 -19.64 19.23 1.41
C ALA A 25 -19.61 17.78 1.93
N LYS A 26 -19.94 17.56 3.20
CA LYS A 26 -20.08 16.21 3.78
C LYS A 26 -21.25 15.45 3.15
N GLU A 27 -22.39 16.10 2.95
CA GLU A 27 -23.54 15.51 2.27
C GLU A 27 -23.19 15.09 0.83
N LYS A 28 -22.55 15.96 0.06
CA LYS A 28 -22.10 15.65 -1.31
C LYS A 28 -21.06 14.55 -1.36
N THR A 29 -20.17 14.47 -0.38
CA THR A 29 -19.21 13.35 -0.25
C THR A 29 -19.96 12.02 -0.03
N ASN A 30 -21.03 12.02 0.77
CA ASN A 30 -21.81 10.82 1.02
C ASN A 30 -22.65 10.40 -0.21
N GLU A 31 -23.20 11.36 -0.95
CA GLU A 31 -23.85 11.09 -2.25
C GLU A 31 -22.86 10.44 -3.22
N LEU A 32 -21.66 11.01 -3.37
CA LEU A 32 -20.60 10.46 -4.24
C LEU A 32 -20.25 9.01 -3.86
N LYS A 33 -20.05 8.73 -2.57
CA LYS A 33 -19.75 7.36 -2.10
C LYS A 33 -20.86 6.37 -2.51
N LYS A 34 -22.13 6.74 -2.36
CA LYS A 34 -23.26 5.92 -2.79
C LYS A 34 -23.24 5.67 -4.30
N TYR A 35 -22.96 6.70 -5.10
CA TYR A 35 -22.85 6.52 -6.55
C TYR A 35 -21.69 5.60 -6.95
N LEU A 36 -20.52 5.73 -6.31
CA LEU A 36 -19.37 4.87 -6.60
C LEU A 36 -19.63 3.39 -6.31
N THR A 37 -20.42 3.08 -5.28
CA THR A 37 -20.81 1.68 -4.98
C THR A 37 -21.69 1.05 -6.08
N LEU A 38 -22.40 1.84 -6.88
CA LEU A 38 -23.20 1.32 -8.00
C LEU A 38 -22.34 0.79 -9.16
N TYR A 39 -21.07 1.20 -9.22
CA TYR A 39 -20.12 0.81 -10.27
C TYR A 39 -19.10 -0.24 -9.80
N ASP A 40 -19.33 -0.86 -8.63
CA ASP A 40 -18.38 -1.80 -8.00
C ASP A 40 -16.96 -1.23 -7.87
N ALA A 41 -16.85 0.10 -7.72
CA ALA A 41 -15.58 0.79 -7.67
C ALA A 41 -14.76 0.47 -6.41
N PRO A 42 -15.34 0.42 -5.19
CA PRO A 42 -14.63 -0.05 -4.01
C PRO A 42 -14.71 -1.58 -3.90
N GLU A 43 -13.58 -2.22 -3.63
CA GLU A 43 -13.54 -3.66 -3.38
C GLU A 43 -14.30 -4.05 -2.11
N SER A 44 -14.90 -5.23 -2.13
CA SER A 44 -15.50 -5.84 -0.95
C SER A 44 -14.42 -6.24 0.06
N ARG A 45 -14.81 -6.37 1.33
CA ARG A 45 -13.91 -6.83 2.39
C ARG A 45 -13.30 -8.21 2.07
N GLU A 46 -14.10 -9.11 1.51
CA GLU A 46 -13.67 -10.48 1.16
C GLU A 46 -12.63 -10.45 0.03
N GLN A 47 -12.78 -9.55 -0.96
CA GLN A 47 -11.80 -9.37 -2.02
C GLN A 47 -10.48 -8.83 -1.47
N VAL A 48 -10.53 -7.85 -0.56
CA VAL A 48 -9.34 -7.29 0.10
C VAL A 48 -8.63 -8.34 0.95
N GLU A 49 -9.38 -9.14 1.72
CA GLU A 49 -8.83 -10.22 2.53
C GLU A 49 -8.17 -11.30 1.64
N HIS A 50 -8.83 -11.69 0.54
CA HIS A 50 -8.24 -12.65 -0.40
C HIS A 50 -6.95 -12.14 -1.04
N ARG A 51 -6.94 -10.87 -1.48
CA ARG A 51 -5.74 -10.21 -2.01
C ARG A 51 -4.59 -10.20 -1.00
N TRP A 52 -4.88 -9.96 0.28
CA TRP A 52 -3.89 -10.02 1.34
C TRP A 52 -3.31 -11.43 1.53
N THR A 53 -4.15 -12.46 1.51
CA THR A 53 -3.70 -13.86 1.56
C THR A 53 -2.73 -14.17 0.42
N VAL A 54 -3.15 -13.89 -0.83
CA VAL A 54 -2.31 -14.15 -2.01
C VAL A 54 -0.99 -13.37 -1.94
N PHE A 55 -1.01 -12.14 -1.45
CA PHE A 55 0.22 -11.36 -1.29
C PHE A 55 1.20 -11.98 -0.28
N ASN A 56 0.70 -12.51 0.84
CA ASN A 56 1.54 -13.20 1.82
C ASN A 56 2.11 -14.51 1.26
N ASP A 57 1.31 -15.26 0.50
CA ASP A 57 1.78 -16.48 -0.17
C ASP A 57 2.91 -16.15 -1.16
N LEU A 58 2.76 -15.07 -1.94
CA LEU A 58 3.80 -14.58 -2.85
C LEU A 58 5.08 -14.15 -2.10
N GLN A 59 4.93 -13.51 -0.95
CA GLN A 59 6.07 -13.13 -0.10
C GLN A 59 6.85 -14.35 0.38
N GLU A 60 6.16 -15.39 0.83
CA GLU A 60 6.77 -16.64 1.28
C GLU A 60 7.46 -17.39 0.12
N LEU A 61 6.80 -17.47 -1.03
CA LEU A 61 7.37 -18.09 -2.23
C LEU A 61 8.66 -17.39 -2.68
N VAL A 62 8.66 -16.06 -2.73
CA VAL A 62 9.85 -15.30 -3.14
C VAL A 62 11.00 -15.49 -2.17
N ARG A 63 10.73 -15.49 -0.85
CA ARG A 63 11.77 -15.74 0.16
C ARG A 63 12.34 -17.14 0.07
N THR A 64 11.49 -18.14 -0.15
CA THR A 64 11.89 -19.54 -0.31
C THR A 64 12.77 -19.70 -1.55
N TRP A 65 12.32 -19.15 -2.69
CA TRP A 65 13.09 -19.16 -3.92
C TRP A 65 14.46 -18.47 -3.79
N ILE A 66 14.52 -17.29 -3.15
CA ILE A 66 15.79 -16.58 -2.93
C ILE A 66 16.74 -17.40 -2.04
N ARG A 67 16.23 -18.04 -0.98
CA ARG A 67 17.02 -18.92 -0.12
C ARG A 67 17.59 -20.10 -0.91
N GLU A 68 16.75 -20.79 -1.67
CA GLU A 68 17.15 -21.96 -2.47
C GLU A 68 18.20 -21.58 -3.53
N GLU A 69 17.97 -20.48 -4.24
CA GLU A 69 18.90 -19.98 -5.25
C GLU A 69 20.24 -19.57 -4.64
N SER A 70 20.22 -18.97 -3.44
CA SER A 70 21.46 -18.62 -2.71
C SER A 70 22.27 -19.87 -2.35
N MET A 71 21.60 -20.94 -1.88
CA MET A 71 22.26 -22.21 -1.58
C MET A 71 22.83 -22.87 -2.84
N ASN A 72 22.12 -22.81 -3.98
CA ASN A 72 22.59 -23.31 -5.26
C ASN A 72 23.86 -22.60 -5.75
N GLN A 73 24.03 -21.32 -5.38
CA GLN A 73 25.22 -20.52 -5.66
C GLN A 73 26.36 -20.72 -4.64
N GLY A 74 26.21 -21.69 -3.73
CA GLY A 74 27.25 -22.08 -2.76
C GLY A 74 27.22 -21.32 -1.44
N MET A 75 26.17 -20.54 -1.16
CA MET A 75 26.00 -19.88 0.12
C MET A 75 25.71 -20.91 1.23
N PRO A 76 26.40 -20.85 2.39
CA PRO A 76 26.07 -21.69 3.53
C PRO A 76 24.62 -21.48 4.01
N GLU A 77 23.98 -22.55 4.49
CA GLU A 77 22.56 -22.52 4.87
C GLU A 77 22.23 -21.42 5.91
N ILE A 78 23.12 -21.19 6.88
CA ILE A 78 22.94 -20.15 7.91
C ILE A 78 22.85 -18.77 7.27
N GLU A 79 23.69 -18.50 6.27
CA GLU A 79 23.69 -17.22 5.55
C GLU A 79 22.47 -17.13 4.62
N ALA A 80 22.12 -18.21 3.91
CA ALA A 80 20.95 -18.26 3.02
C ALA A 80 19.63 -18.00 3.76
N ASN A 81 19.50 -18.46 5.01
CA ASN A 81 18.36 -18.19 5.88
C ASN A 81 18.24 -16.70 6.27
N SER A 82 19.33 -15.92 6.15
CA SER A 82 19.39 -14.51 6.54
C SER A 82 19.27 -13.52 5.36
N VAL A 83 19.35 -13.99 4.11
CA VAL A 83 19.28 -13.16 2.90
C VAL A 83 17.96 -12.37 2.80
N GLY A 84 16.86 -12.98 3.27
CA GLY A 84 15.54 -12.35 3.28
C GLY A 84 14.89 -12.33 1.90
N GLY A 85 14.40 -11.17 1.49
CA GLY A 85 13.57 -10.99 0.30
C GLY A 85 12.23 -10.33 0.62
N ASN A 86 11.76 -9.47 -0.28
CA ASN A 86 10.52 -8.73 -0.08
C ASN A 86 9.85 -8.42 -1.43
N VAL A 87 8.53 -8.52 -1.44
CA VAL A 87 7.64 -8.16 -2.52
C VAL A 87 7.01 -6.82 -2.14
N PHE A 88 7.01 -5.87 -3.08
CA PHE A 88 6.43 -4.56 -2.87
C PHE A 88 5.27 -4.36 -3.83
N GLN A 89 4.18 -3.83 -3.31
CA GLN A 89 3.01 -3.44 -4.10
C GLN A 89 3.28 -2.07 -4.72
N PHE A 90 2.70 -1.84 -5.91
CA PHE A 90 2.79 -0.55 -6.60
C PHE A 90 1.51 -0.29 -7.40
N GLY A 91 1.39 0.93 -7.92
CA GLY A 91 0.23 1.34 -8.71
C GLY A 91 -1.05 1.43 -7.88
N SER A 92 -2.19 1.29 -8.55
CA SER A 92 -3.52 1.43 -7.93
C SER A 92 -3.71 0.51 -6.72
N TYR A 93 -3.19 -0.72 -6.79
CA TYR A 93 -3.26 -1.68 -5.68
C TYR A 93 -2.69 -1.10 -4.37
N ASN A 94 -1.57 -0.37 -4.43
CA ASN A 94 -0.93 0.21 -3.24
C ASN A 94 -1.54 1.57 -2.82
N LEU A 95 -2.32 2.20 -3.71
CA LEU A 95 -2.95 3.48 -3.43
C LEU A 95 -4.28 3.34 -2.67
N GLY A 96 -4.89 2.14 -2.72
CA GLY A 96 -6.27 1.92 -2.30
C GLY A 96 -7.26 2.57 -3.25
#